data_AF-A0A9D5GQC1-F1
#
_entry.id   AF-A0A9D5GQC1-F1
#
_cell.length_a   1.000
_cell.length_b   1.000
_cell.length_c   1.000
_cell.angle_alpha   90.00
_cell.angle_beta   90.00
_cell.angle_gamma   90.00
#
_symmetry.space_group_name_H-M   'P 1'
#
loop_
_entity.id
_entity.type
_entity.pdbx_description
1 polymer ?
#
loop_
_entity_poly.entity_id
_entity_poly.type
_entity_poly.pdbx_seq_one_letter_code
_entity_poly.pdbx_strand_id
1 'polypeptide(L)'
;MKKGFARLIFLVVFLIPVVWYLFLQLFGNNSFSLELKEEIDTSCGTFDDVTVIVKTDSVSLSKQNYLERVKFGINKRSVRLVINNIIFFQCIDEPETDLILLDEQGLWGSYSLSRDGVDLLLTEVDILLLQKSHGKGTSR
;
A
#
# COMPACT_ATOMS: atom_id res chain seq x y z
N MET A 1 -53.25 -21.54 8.64
CA MET A 1 -52.01 -21.48 7.82
C MET A 1 -51.53 -20.06 7.50
N LYS A 2 -52.39 -19.09 7.15
CA LYS A 2 -51.95 -17.72 6.75
C LYS A 2 -51.12 -16.93 7.79
N LYS A 3 -51.38 -17.08 9.10
CA LYS A 3 -50.65 -16.37 10.17
C LYS A 3 -49.20 -16.85 10.36
N GLY A 4 -48.90 -18.12 10.09
CA GLY A 4 -47.54 -18.67 10.18
C GLY A 4 -46.67 -18.18 9.02
N PHE A 5 -47.24 -18.10 7.83
CA PHE A 5 -46.55 -17.61 6.63
C PHE A 5 -46.20 -16.12 6.73
N ALA A 6 -47.11 -15.30 7.27
CA ALA A 6 -46.84 -13.88 7.50
C ALA A 6 -45.68 -13.64 8.49
N ARG A 7 -45.59 -14.45 9.56
CA ARG A 7 -44.47 -14.38 10.52
C ARG A 7 -43.15 -14.82 9.90
N LEU A 8 -43.18 -15.83 9.03
CA LEU A 8 -42.00 -16.32 8.33
C LEU A 8 -41.45 -15.27 7.35
N ILE A 9 -42.33 -14.62 6.57
CA ILE A 9 -41.95 -13.51 5.69
C ILE A 9 -41.33 -12.37 6.50
N PHE A 10 -41.95 -12.00 7.62
CA PHE A 10 -41.42 -10.93 8.47
C PHE A 10 -40.04 -11.29 9.02
N LEU A 11 -39.83 -12.52 9.48
CA LEU A 11 -38.53 -12.95 9.96
C LEU A 11 -37.48 -12.87 8.83
N VAL A 12 -37.79 -13.37 7.63
CA VAL A 12 -36.87 -13.35 6.49
C VAL A 12 -36.51 -11.92 6.06
N VAL A 13 -37.49 -11.03 5.97
CA VAL A 13 -37.28 -9.64 5.54
C VAL A 13 -36.42 -8.85 6.53
N PHE A 14 -36.52 -9.14 7.82
CA PHE A 14 -35.73 -8.46 8.86
C PHE A 14 -34.39 -9.16 9.16
N LEU A 15 -34.30 -10.48 9.04
CA LEU A 15 -33.04 -11.20 9.29
C LEU A 15 -32.06 -11.03 8.14
N ILE A 16 -32.52 -11.04 6.88
CA ILE A 16 -31.62 -10.97 5.72
C ILE A 16 -30.75 -9.71 5.74
N PRO A 17 -31.27 -8.49 5.94
CA PRO A 17 -30.45 -7.28 6.01
C PRO A 17 -29.47 -7.29 7.18
N VAL A 18 -29.87 -7.85 8.34
CA VAL A 18 -29.02 -7.93 9.53
C VAL A 18 -27.88 -8.93 9.31
N VAL A 19 -28.19 -10.12 8.78
CA VAL A 19 -27.18 -11.13 8.43
C VAL A 19 -26.27 -10.63 7.31
N TRP A 20 -26.81 -9.91 6.33
CA TRP A 20 -26.02 -9.29 5.26
C TRP A 20 -25.08 -8.21 5.80
N TYR A 21 -25.55 -7.36 6.71
CA TYR A 21 -24.72 -6.36 7.36
C TYR A 21 -23.60 -7.01 8.19
N LEU A 22 -23.90 -8.05 8.97
CA LEU A 22 -22.90 -8.80 9.73
C LEU A 22 -21.92 -9.56 8.83
N PHE A 23 -22.40 -10.11 7.70
CA PHE A 23 -21.56 -10.72 6.68
C PHE A 23 -20.60 -9.68 6.08
N LEU A 24 -21.09 -8.50 5.71
CA LEU A 24 -20.24 -7.40 5.25
C LEU A 24 -19.30 -6.89 6.34
N GLN A 25 -19.61 -7.02 7.62
CA GLN A 25 -18.71 -6.63 8.70
C GLN A 25 -17.61 -7.70 8.94
N LEU A 26 -17.95 -8.98 8.77
CA LEU A 26 -17.02 -10.11 8.87
C LEU A 26 -16.08 -10.20 7.66
N PHE A 27 -16.59 -9.98 6.45
CA PHE A 27 -15.82 -10.07 5.20
C PHE A 27 -15.36 -8.71 4.66
N GLY A 28 -15.97 -7.61 5.10
CA GLY A 28 -15.53 -6.24 4.79
C GLY A 28 -14.46 -5.73 5.75
N ASN A 29 -13.92 -6.60 6.60
CA ASN A 29 -12.54 -6.47 7.07
C ASN A 29 -11.64 -6.71 5.85
N ASN A 30 -11.66 -5.78 4.90
CA ASN A 30 -10.72 -5.73 3.79
C ASN A 30 -9.36 -5.70 4.46
N SER A 31 -8.69 -6.84 4.50
CA SER A 31 -7.28 -6.92 4.80
C SER A 31 -6.61 -6.22 3.64
N PHE A 32 -6.48 -4.89 3.74
CA PHE A 32 -5.58 -4.11 2.93
C PHE A 32 -4.19 -4.61 3.29
N SER A 33 -3.80 -5.70 2.64
CA SER A 33 -2.50 -6.29 2.76
C SER A 33 -1.82 -6.11 1.42
N LEU A 34 -0.73 -5.36 1.42
CA LEU A 34 0.20 -5.41 0.30
C LEU A 34 0.86 -6.77 0.29
N GLU A 35 1.07 -7.29 -0.91
CA GLU A 35 1.87 -8.48 -1.16
C GLU A 35 3.29 -8.04 -1.51
N LEU A 36 4.28 -8.77 -0.99
CA LEU A 36 5.67 -8.52 -1.34
C LEU A 36 5.84 -8.84 -2.83
N LYS A 37 6.36 -7.88 -3.60
CA LYS A 37 6.59 -8.06 -5.03
C LYS A 37 7.83 -8.93 -5.26
N GLU A 38 8.92 -8.61 -4.57
CA GLU A 38 10.19 -9.31 -4.74
C GLU A 38 11.09 -9.17 -3.50
N GLU A 39 11.81 -10.22 -3.12
CA GLU A 39 12.87 -10.13 -2.11
C GLU A 39 14.11 -9.47 -2.73
N ILE A 40 14.63 -8.43 -2.08
CA ILE A 40 15.82 -7.73 -2.58
C ILE A 40 17.07 -8.49 -2.15
N ASP A 41 17.96 -8.80 -3.09
CA ASP A 41 19.26 -9.37 -2.76
C ASP A 41 20.05 -8.38 -1.87
N THR A 42 20.60 -8.89 -0.78
CA THR A 42 21.52 -8.17 0.12
C THR A 42 22.65 -7.45 -0.61
N SER A 43 23.04 -7.91 -1.80
CA SER A 43 24.02 -7.26 -2.66
C SER A 43 23.58 -5.86 -3.17
N CYS A 44 22.26 -5.63 -3.29
CA CYS A 44 21.68 -4.34 -3.71
C CYS A 44 21.56 -3.32 -2.57
N GLY A 45 21.75 -3.76 -1.32
CA GLY A 45 21.70 -2.94 -0.11
C GLY A 45 20.72 -3.45 0.94
N THR A 46 20.90 -3.00 2.18
CA THR A 46 20.04 -3.35 3.31
C THR A 46 19.23 -2.13 3.75
N PHE A 47 17.94 -2.33 3.98
CA PHE A 47 17.02 -1.28 4.39
C PHE A 47 16.23 -1.72 5.62
N ASP A 48 16.48 -1.11 6.76
CA ASP A 48 15.84 -1.53 8.02
C ASP A 48 14.42 -0.97 8.19
N ASP A 49 14.10 0.11 7.47
CA ASP A 49 12.84 0.83 7.57
C ASP A 49 12.18 0.97 6.20
N VAL A 50 10.86 1.23 6.21
CA VAL A 50 10.10 1.59 5.01
C VAL A 50 10.81 2.77 4.34
N THR A 51 11.22 2.56 3.10
CA THR A 51 12.06 3.49 2.34
C THR A 51 11.48 3.67 0.95
N VAL A 52 11.42 4.92 0.51
CA VAL A 52 11.10 5.29 -0.86
C VAL A 52 12.35 5.77 -1.57
N ILE A 53 12.67 5.14 -2.70
CA ILE A 53 13.79 5.53 -3.55
C ILE A 53 13.26 6.25 -4.78
N VAL A 54 13.89 7.37 -5.13
CA VAL A 54 13.50 8.19 -6.28
C VAL A 54 14.64 8.30 -7.29
N LYS A 55 14.35 8.02 -8.55
CA LYS A 55 15.22 8.29 -9.70
C LYS A 55 15.03 9.74 -10.14
N THR A 56 16.12 10.50 -10.28
CA THR A 56 16.04 11.96 -10.55
C THR A 56 16.69 12.41 -11.85
N ASP A 57 17.03 11.45 -12.71
CA ASP A 57 18.04 11.59 -13.75
C ASP A 57 17.67 12.59 -14.86
N SER A 58 16.43 13.08 -14.89
CA SER A 58 16.01 14.28 -15.63
C SER A 58 14.57 14.64 -15.27
N VAL A 59 14.33 15.05 -14.02
CA VAL A 59 12.99 15.48 -13.60
C VAL A 59 12.59 16.75 -14.38
N SER A 60 11.74 16.59 -15.39
CA SER A 60 11.16 17.71 -16.13
C SER A 60 10.42 18.66 -15.17
N LEU A 61 10.27 19.94 -15.54
CA LEU A 61 9.50 20.92 -14.77
C LEU A 61 8.09 20.40 -14.37
N SER A 62 7.46 19.60 -15.24
CA SER A 62 6.17 18.97 -14.96
C SER A 62 6.23 17.86 -13.89
N LYS A 63 7.35 17.13 -13.81
CA LYS A 63 7.58 16.08 -12.81
C LYS A 63 8.05 16.62 -11.45
N GLN A 64 8.56 17.86 -11.39
CA GLN A 64 8.98 18.48 -10.13
C GLN A 64 7.81 18.62 -9.13
N ASN A 65 6.61 18.96 -9.59
CA ASN A 65 5.44 19.04 -8.71
C ASN A 65 5.13 17.67 -8.07
N TYR A 66 5.16 16.60 -8.86
CA TYR A 66 4.96 15.24 -8.35
C TYR A 66 6.05 14.83 -7.36
N LEU A 67 7.30 15.19 -7.61
CA LEU A 67 8.40 14.95 -6.68
C LEU A 67 8.20 15.67 -5.33
N GLU A 68 7.77 16.93 -5.36
CA GLU A 68 7.47 17.68 -4.12
C GLU A 68 6.28 17.08 -3.37
N ARG A 69 5.26 16.57 -4.08
CA ARG A 69 4.15 15.82 -3.46
C ARG A 69 4.65 14.54 -2.77
N VAL A 70 5.56 13.80 -3.40
CA VAL A 70 6.20 12.63 -2.77
C VAL A 70 6.97 13.05 -1.53
N LYS A 71 7.89 14.03 -1.64
CA LYS A 71 8.68 14.52 -0.49
C LYS A 71 7.79 14.93 0.68
N PHE A 72 6.73 15.69 0.40
CA PHE A 72 5.77 16.11 1.41
C PHE A 72 5.04 14.92 2.04
N GLY A 73 4.53 14.00 1.22
CA GLY A 73 3.79 12.83 1.67
C GLY A 73 4.63 11.88 2.52
N ILE A 74 5.88 11.66 2.12
CA ILE A 74 6.84 10.80 2.81
C ILE A 74 7.31 11.43 4.13
N ASN A 75 7.62 12.73 4.13
CA ASN A 75 8.00 13.46 5.34
C ASN A 75 6.89 13.44 6.40
N LYS A 76 5.63 13.65 6.00
CA LYS A 76 4.47 13.58 6.90
C LYS A 76 4.34 12.23 7.61
N ARG A 77 4.77 11.14 6.97
CA ARG A 77 4.67 9.77 7.46
C ARG A 77 5.93 9.29 8.17
N SER A 78 6.96 10.13 8.27
CA SER A 78 8.28 9.76 8.82
C SER A 78 8.93 8.58 8.10
N VAL A 79 8.66 8.43 6.80
CA VAL A 79 9.23 7.37 5.96
C VAL A 79 10.56 7.84 5.39
N ARG A 80 11.53 6.94 5.24
CA ARG A 80 12.85 7.30 4.71
C ARG A 80 12.75 7.61 3.21
N LEU A 81 13.33 8.72 2.78
CA LEU A 81 13.43 9.09 1.37
C LEU A 81 14.89 9.04 0.92
N VAL A 82 15.17 8.29 -0.12
CA VAL A 82 16.48 8.26 -0.79
C VAL A 82 16.32 8.82 -2.19
N ILE A 83 17.08 9.88 -2.50
CA ILE A 83 17.01 10.56 -3.78
C ILE A 83 18.24 10.21 -4.60
N ASN A 84 18.05 9.99 -5.90
CA ASN A 84 19.08 9.80 -6.92
C ASN A 84 19.94 8.53 -6.74
N ASN A 85 19.35 7.40 -6.35
CA ASN A 85 20.08 6.14 -6.23
C ASN A 85 19.95 5.28 -7.49
N ILE A 86 20.60 5.71 -8.58
CA ILE A 86 20.57 5.03 -9.88
C ILE A 86 21.10 3.58 -9.80
N ILE A 87 22.11 3.36 -8.94
CA ILE A 87 22.75 2.05 -8.75
C ILE A 87 21.72 1.03 -8.27
N PHE A 88 20.80 1.44 -7.39
CA PHE A 88 19.75 0.56 -6.90
C PHE A 88 18.79 0.13 -8.01
N PHE A 89 18.32 1.06 -8.85
CA PHE A 89 17.44 0.73 -9.99
C PHE A 89 18.10 -0.22 -11.00
N GLN A 90 19.43 -0.12 -11.17
CA GLN A 90 20.19 -1.06 -12.00
C GLN A 90 20.31 -2.45 -11.35
N CYS A 91 20.34 -2.51 -10.02
CA CYS A 91 20.49 -3.77 -9.29
C CYS A 91 19.21 -4.60 -9.31
N ILE A 92 18.04 -3.96 -9.23
CA ILE A 92 16.74 -4.63 -9.23
C ILE A 92 16.13 -4.81 -10.63
N ASP A 93 16.89 -4.53 -11.70
CA ASP A 93 16.45 -4.64 -13.11
C ASP A 93 15.12 -3.92 -13.44
N GLU A 94 14.83 -2.80 -12.76
CA GLU A 94 13.61 -1.98 -12.95
C GLU A 94 13.95 -0.57 -13.46
N PRO A 95 14.67 -0.43 -14.59
CA PRO A 95 15.20 0.86 -15.04
C PRO A 95 14.12 1.85 -15.52
N GLU A 96 12.92 1.37 -15.86
CA GLU A 96 11.84 2.19 -16.38
C GLU A 96 11.03 2.91 -15.30
N THR A 97 11.21 2.52 -14.03
CA THR A 97 10.48 3.11 -12.90
C THR A 97 11.21 4.30 -12.32
N ASP A 98 10.43 5.25 -11.80
CA ASP A 98 10.97 6.49 -11.21
C ASP A 98 10.94 6.44 -9.67
N LEU A 99 10.07 5.62 -9.10
CA LEU A 99 9.78 5.54 -7.67
C LEU A 99 9.74 4.07 -7.24
N ILE A 100 10.37 3.76 -6.12
CA ILE A 100 10.37 2.42 -5.54
C ILE A 100 9.96 2.50 -4.07
N LEU A 101 9.09 1.59 -3.64
CA LEU A 101 8.75 1.34 -2.25
C LEU A 101 9.35 0.02 -1.79
N LEU A 102 10.14 0.07 -0.73
CA LEU A 102 10.81 -1.11 -0.16
C LEU A 102 10.90 -1.03 1.37
N ASP A 103 11.23 -2.15 1.99
CA ASP A 103 11.59 -2.26 3.41
C ASP A 103 12.61 -3.40 3.64
N GLU A 104 12.73 -3.87 4.89
CA GLU A 104 13.59 -5.01 5.29
C GLU A 104 13.25 -6.35 4.61
N GLN A 105 11.99 -6.55 4.20
CA GLN A 105 11.51 -7.77 3.56
C GLN A 105 11.79 -7.75 2.06
N GLY A 106 11.77 -6.56 1.45
CA GLY A 106 12.14 -6.38 0.06
C GLY A 106 11.36 -5.28 -0.64
N LEU A 107 11.14 -5.49 -1.94
CA LEU A 107 10.42 -4.60 -2.83
C LEU A 107 8.91 -4.83 -2.70
N TRP A 108 8.16 -3.76 -2.42
CA TRP A 108 6.70 -3.80 -2.36
C TRP A 108 6.06 -3.24 -3.62
N GLY A 109 6.68 -2.25 -4.24
CA GLY A 109 6.11 -1.63 -5.43
C GLY A 109 7.10 -0.76 -6.19
N SER A 110 6.83 -0.62 -7.49
CA SER A 110 7.58 0.24 -8.40
C SER A 110 6.59 1.08 -9.21
N TYR A 111 6.87 2.38 -9.35
CA TYR A 111 5.91 3.35 -9.89
C TYR A 111 6.60 4.39 -10.77
N SER A 112 5.80 5.02 -11.63
CA SER A 112 6.22 6.17 -12.42
C SER A 112 6.01 7.48 -11.66
N LEU A 113 6.83 8.50 -11.95
CA LEU A 113 6.67 9.85 -11.40
C LEU A 113 5.56 10.58 -12.18
N SER A 114 4.34 10.14 -11.96
CA SER A 114 3.09 10.65 -12.55
C SER A 114 2.07 10.89 -11.44
N ARG A 115 0.92 11.50 -11.76
CA ARG A 115 -0.15 11.70 -10.77
C ARG A 115 -0.60 10.38 -10.17
N ASP A 116 -0.91 9.41 -11.03
CA ASP A 116 -1.46 8.12 -10.61
C ASP A 116 -0.40 7.30 -9.86
N GLY A 117 0.85 7.31 -10.33
CA GLY A 117 1.95 6.63 -9.65
C GLY A 117 2.25 7.19 -8.26
N VAL A 118 2.18 8.52 -8.08
CA VAL A 118 2.37 9.14 -6.75
C VAL A 118 1.18 8.86 -5.83
N ASP A 119 -0.05 8.95 -6.34
CA ASP A 119 -1.24 8.68 -5.53
C ASP A 119 -1.27 7.21 -5.08
N LEU A 120 -0.88 6.27 -5.96
CA LEU A 120 -0.73 4.86 -5.64
C LEU A 120 0.39 4.62 -4.62
N LEU A 121 1.59 5.13 -4.86
CA LEU A 121 2.73 5.03 -3.94
C LEU A 121 2.34 5.48 -2.52
N LEU A 122 1.73 6.66 -2.38
CA LEU A 122 1.39 7.20 -1.07
C LEU A 122 0.32 6.35 -0.37
N THR A 123 -0.60 5.75 -1.12
CA THR A 123 -1.60 4.82 -0.59
C THR A 123 -0.94 3.53 -0.10
N GLU A 124 -0.02 2.97 -0.88
CA GLU A 124 0.68 1.75 -0.51
C GLU A 124 1.63 1.96 0.67
N VAL A 125 2.27 3.13 0.78
CA VAL A 125 3.02 3.51 1.97
C VAL A 125 2.11 3.50 3.21
N ASP A 126 0.90 4.05 3.14
CA ASP A 126 -0.04 4.03 4.26
C ASP A 126 -0.43 2.61 4.65
N ILE A 127 -0.74 1.76 3.66
CA ILE A 127 -1.08 0.36 3.89
C ILE A 127 0.09 -0.39 4.54
N LEU A 128 1.31 -0.21 4.05
CA LEU A 128 2.50 -0.90 4.56
C LEU A 128 2.82 -0.47 6.00
N LEU A 129 2.70 0.83 6.31
CA LEU A 129 2.85 1.34 7.67
C LEU A 129 1.79 0.78 8.61
N LEU A 130 0.53 0.71 8.16
CA LEU A 130 -0.55 0.08 8.92
C LEU A 130 -0.28 -1.40 9.17
N GLN A 131 0.12 -2.16 8.14
CA GLN A 131 0.49 -3.57 8.26
C GLN A 131 1.64 -3.76 9.26
N LYS A 132 2.70 -2.95 9.20
CA LYS A 132 3.79 -3.02 10.18
C LYS A 132 3.36 -2.65 11.59
N SER A 133 2.46 -1.68 11.75
CA SER A 133 1.94 -1.29 13.06
C SER A 133 1.04 -2.36 13.67
N HIS A 134 0.22 -3.05 12.86
CA HIS A 134 -0.68 -4.10 13.30
C HIS A 134 0.01 -5.47 13.46
N GLY A 135 1.01 -5.77 12.62
CA GLY A 135 1.84 -6.98 12.73
C GLY A 135 2.71 -7.04 13.99
N LYS A 136 3.10 -5.87 14.54
CA LYS A 136 3.77 -5.79 15.85
C LYS A 136 2.82 -6.02 17.04
N GLY A 137 1.51 -6.19 16.80
CA GLY A 137 0.46 -6.31 17.83
C GLY A 137 -0.20 -7.68 17.96
N THR A 138 0.07 -8.64 17.08
CA THR A 138 -0.53 -10.00 17.14
C THR A 138 0.52 -11.10 17.31
N SER A 139 1.48 -10.89 18.20
CA SER A 139 2.14 -11.99 18.89
C SER A 139 1.40 -12.22 20.22
N ARG A 140 0.49 -13.19 20.21
CA ARG A 140 -0.03 -13.84 21.41
C ARG A 140 -0.19 -15.32 21.14
#